data_AF-A0A9Q5BVZ6-F1
#
_entry.id   AF-A0A9Q5BVZ6-F1
#
_cell.length_a   1.000
_cell.length_b   1.000
_cell.length_c   1.000
_cell.angle_alpha   90.00
_cell.angle_beta   90.00
_cell.angle_gamma   90.00
#
_symmetry.space_group_name_H-M   'P 1'
#
loop_
_entity.id
_entity.type
_entity.pdbx_description
1 polymer ?
#
loop_
_entity_poly.entity_id
_entity_poly.type
_entity_poly.pdbx_seq_one_letter_code
_entity_poly.pdbx_strand_id
1 'polypeptide(L)'
;MLGGRDADRIARVRDSYDYPFGLNSPVADLYTLDRKIVMLGTDYESCTSLHLADSTIGRPSLTEKAPIKDKNGEVKWITFKDVDDLDKYDDFNDFGTYFEEKHSDLIVKVPILKGYIRIIPVKPLVDEARRYYTKKDKETADKVD
;
A
#
# COMPACT_ATOMS: atom_id res chain seq x y z
N MET A 1 6.91 -0.90 17.91
CA MET A 1 8.31 -1.23 17.62
C MET A 1 8.31 -2.29 16.52
N LEU A 2 9.02 -2.06 15.41
CA LEU A 2 9.30 -3.09 14.41
C LEU A 2 10.45 -3.97 14.92
N GLY A 3 10.43 -5.26 14.61
CA GLY A 3 11.49 -6.21 14.99
C GLY A 3 12.26 -6.72 13.77
N GLY A 4 13.50 -7.15 13.98
CA GLY A 4 14.33 -7.81 12.96
C GLY A 4 15.42 -6.93 12.34
N ARG A 5 16.15 -7.50 11.39
CA ARG A 5 17.40 -6.95 10.81
C ARG A 5 17.25 -5.52 10.27
N ASP A 6 16.14 -5.22 9.61
CA ASP A 6 15.92 -3.93 8.93
C ASP A 6 14.90 -3.04 9.64
N ALA A 7 14.62 -3.30 10.92
CA ALA A 7 13.62 -2.57 11.68
C ALA A 7 13.90 -1.06 11.70
N ASP A 8 15.13 -0.66 12.01
CA ASP A 8 15.52 0.76 12.08
C ASP A 8 15.42 1.43 10.72
N ARG A 9 15.78 0.71 9.64
CA ARG A 9 15.60 1.21 8.28
C ARG A 9 14.12 1.47 8.02
N ILE A 10 13.25 0.48 8.19
CA ILE A 10 11.83 0.58 7.83
C ILE A 10 11.11 1.61 8.72
N ALA A 11 11.44 1.66 10.01
CA ALA A 11 10.81 2.53 11.01
C ALA A 11 11.39 3.94 11.09
N ARG A 12 12.42 4.26 10.29
CA ARG A 12 13.09 5.56 10.35
C ARG A 12 12.10 6.71 10.16
N VAL A 13 12.35 7.80 10.89
CA VAL A 13 11.70 9.09 10.64
C VAL A 13 12.03 9.53 9.22
N ARG A 14 11.01 9.99 8.50
CA ARG A 14 11.13 10.51 7.14
C ARG A 14 11.40 12.01 7.19
N ASP A 15 12.09 12.49 6.17
CA ASP A 15 12.41 13.91 5.97
C ASP A 15 11.19 14.72 5.51
N SER A 16 10.13 14.06 5.06
CA SER A 16 8.84 14.65 4.71
C SER A 16 7.67 13.82 5.22
N TYR A 17 6.53 14.49 5.44
CA TYR A 17 5.23 13.87 5.71
C TYR A 17 4.41 13.64 4.43
N ASP A 18 4.85 14.18 3.29
CA ASP A 18 4.16 14.05 2.01
C ASP A 18 4.20 12.60 1.52
N TYR A 19 3.07 12.14 0.99
CA TYR A 19 2.84 10.81 0.41
C TYR A 19 3.25 9.70 1.39
N PRO A 20 2.49 9.50 2.48
CA PRO A 20 2.79 8.50 3.50
C PRO A 20 2.87 7.06 2.98
N PHE A 21 2.25 6.77 1.83
CA PHE A 21 2.35 5.50 1.11
C PHE A 21 3.18 5.58 -0.19
N GLY A 22 3.82 6.72 -0.47
CA GLY A 22 4.65 6.94 -1.66
C GLY A 22 6.04 6.33 -1.58
N LEU A 23 6.95 6.79 -2.45
CA LEU A 23 8.31 6.23 -2.59
C LEU A 23 9.19 6.41 -1.33
N ASN A 24 8.85 7.35 -0.45
CA ASN A 24 9.57 7.58 0.82
C ASN A 24 8.85 6.93 2.04
N SER A 25 8.00 5.95 1.82
CA SER A 25 7.23 5.28 2.88
C SER A 25 7.94 4.04 3.47
N PRO A 26 7.54 3.58 4.67
CA PRO A 26 7.92 2.26 5.16
C PRO A 26 7.52 1.13 4.19
N VAL A 27 6.40 1.28 3.49
CA VAL A 27 5.92 0.27 2.55
C VAL A 27 6.79 0.21 1.28
N ALA A 28 7.33 1.35 0.83
CA ALA A 28 8.33 1.40 -0.23
C ALA A 28 9.64 0.70 0.16
N ASP A 29 10.03 0.72 1.45
CA ASP A 29 11.16 -0.09 1.92
C ASP A 29 10.84 -1.58 1.88
N LEU A 30 9.63 -2.01 2.25
CA LEU A 30 9.21 -3.42 2.12
C LEU A 30 9.28 -3.90 0.67
N TYR A 31 8.82 -3.07 -0.26
CA TYR A 31 8.93 -3.31 -1.70
C TYR A 31 10.38 -3.40 -2.18
N THR A 32 11.23 -2.46 -1.76
CA THR A 32 12.64 -2.39 -2.17
C THR A 32 13.48 -3.54 -1.61
N LEU A 33 13.16 -3.98 -0.39
CA LEU A 33 13.84 -5.07 0.31
C LEU A 33 13.29 -6.45 -0.06
N ASP A 34 12.40 -6.55 -1.06
CA ASP A 34 11.77 -7.79 -1.51
C ASP A 34 11.15 -8.58 -0.33
N ARG A 35 10.38 -7.87 0.50
CA ARG A 35 9.71 -8.45 1.67
C ARG A 35 8.40 -9.13 1.27
N LYS A 36 7.80 -9.84 2.22
CA LYS A 36 6.53 -10.55 2.06
C LYS A 36 5.48 -9.95 2.99
N ILE A 37 4.23 -9.99 2.55
CA ILE A 37 3.04 -9.72 3.36
C ILE A 37 2.54 -11.06 3.88
N VAL A 38 2.08 -11.06 5.12
CA VAL A 38 1.34 -12.19 5.70
C VAL A 38 -0.02 -11.67 6.14
N MET A 39 -1.08 -12.14 5.47
CA MET A 39 -2.46 -11.90 5.88
C MET A 39 -2.91 -13.07 6.74
N LEU A 40 -3.31 -12.81 7.98
CA LEU A 40 -3.69 -13.83 8.96
C LEU A 40 -5.20 -13.83 9.16
N GLY A 41 -5.92 -14.62 8.35
CA GLY A 41 -7.39 -14.65 8.39
C GLY A 41 -8.05 -13.39 7.83
N THR A 42 -7.26 -12.47 7.27
CA THR A 42 -7.73 -11.29 6.55
C THR A 42 -7.58 -11.47 5.03
N ASP A 43 -8.15 -10.54 4.28
CA ASP A 43 -8.13 -10.47 2.84
C ASP A 43 -7.45 -9.17 2.36
N TYR A 44 -7.59 -8.86 1.08
CA TYR A 44 -6.84 -7.80 0.42
C TYR A 44 -7.30 -6.39 0.83
N GLU A 45 -8.52 -6.24 1.37
CA GLU A 45 -9.01 -4.97 1.95
C GLU A 45 -8.07 -4.46 3.06
N SER A 46 -7.45 -5.37 3.80
CA SER A 46 -6.50 -5.03 4.85
C SER A 46 -5.05 -4.83 4.36
N CYS A 47 -4.80 -4.96 3.05
CA CYS A 47 -3.46 -4.99 2.49
C CYS A 47 -2.92 -3.58 2.22
N THR A 48 -2.38 -2.93 3.25
CA THR A 48 -1.79 -1.58 3.17
C THR A 48 -0.71 -1.42 2.08
N SER A 49 -0.10 -2.52 1.62
CA SER A 49 0.88 -2.47 0.53
C SER A 49 0.30 -2.09 -0.82
N LEU A 50 -1.00 -2.25 -1.03
CA LEU A 50 -1.67 -1.82 -2.25
C LEU A 50 -1.69 -0.31 -2.41
N HIS A 51 -1.75 0.47 -1.32
CA HIS A 51 -1.67 1.93 -1.39
C HIS A 51 -0.35 2.45 -1.95
N LEU A 52 0.73 1.65 -1.93
CA LEU A 52 1.96 2.03 -2.64
C LEU A 52 1.74 2.08 -4.16
N ALA A 53 0.90 1.21 -4.71
CA ALA A 53 0.54 1.26 -6.12
C ALA A 53 -0.24 2.54 -6.43
N ASP A 54 -1.34 2.81 -5.71
CA ASP A 54 -2.14 4.04 -5.85
C ASP A 54 -1.26 5.30 -5.77
N SER A 55 -0.36 5.32 -4.79
CA SER A 55 0.54 6.44 -4.50
C SER A 55 1.61 6.67 -5.56
N THR A 56 1.80 5.76 -6.52
CA THR A 56 2.93 5.80 -7.46
C THR A 56 2.55 5.66 -8.93
N ILE A 57 1.26 5.64 -9.27
CA ILE A 57 0.77 5.64 -10.65
C ILE A 57 0.42 7.03 -11.22
N GLY A 58 0.73 8.10 -10.48
CA GLY A 58 0.59 9.48 -10.98
C GLY A 58 -0.82 10.05 -10.91
N ARG A 59 -1.63 9.58 -9.95
CA ARG A 59 -2.94 10.18 -9.63
C ARG A 59 -2.80 11.62 -9.09
N PRO A 60 -3.87 12.44 -9.16
CA PRO A 60 -3.87 13.78 -8.60
C PRO A 60 -3.48 13.78 -7.12
N SER A 61 -2.98 14.92 -6.62
CA SER A 61 -2.65 15.08 -5.21
C SER A 61 -3.65 15.97 -4.51
N LEU A 62 -3.95 15.65 -3.25
CA LEU A 62 -4.69 16.50 -2.34
C LEU A 62 -3.79 17.01 -1.21
N THR A 63 -4.29 17.95 -0.42
CA THR A 63 -3.59 18.50 0.75
C THR A 63 -4.36 18.16 2.02
N GLU A 64 -3.68 17.52 2.96
CA GLU A 64 -4.23 17.13 4.25
C GLU A 64 -3.59 17.90 5.41
N LYS A 65 -4.23 17.82 6.58
CA LYS A 65 -3.70 18.35 7.83
C LYS A 65 -3.85 17.33 8.95
N ALA A 66 -2.78 17.14 9.72
CA ALA A 66 -2.78 16.24 10.87
C ALA A 66 -2.09 16.88 12.09
N PRO A 67 -2.53 16.56 13.31
CA PRO A 67 -1.81 16.94 14.52
C PRO A 67 -0.64 15.99 14.77
N ILE A 68 0.56 16.53 14.99
CA ILE A 68 1.74 15.78 15.45
C ILE A 68 2.21 16.32 16.80
N LYS A 69 2.87 15.48 17.60
CA LYS A 69 3.58 15.93 18.80
C LYS A 69 5.00 16.33 18.43
N ASP A 70 5.44 17.48 18.89
CA ASP A 70 6.84 17.88 18.80
C ASP A 70 7.69 17.17 19.87
N LYS A 71 8.99 17.47 19.88
CA LYS A 71 9.96 16.91 20.84
C LYS A 71 9.65 17.26 22.31
N ASN A 72 8.87 18.31 22.55
CA ASN A 72 8.47 18.76 23.89
C ASN A 72 7.09 18.20 24.29
N GLY A 73 6.43 17.47 23.39
CA GLY A 73 5.10 16.91 23.60
C GLY A 73 3.95 17.86 23.23
N GLU A 74 4.24 19.03 22.68
CA GLU A 74 3.23 20.00 22.26
C GLU A 74 2.62 19.59 20.92
N VAL A 75 1.31 19.82 20.76
CA VAL A 75 0.59 19.51 19.52
C VAL A 75 0.82 20.60 18.49
N LYS A 76 1.39 20.22 17.35
CA LYS A 76 1.56 21.06 16.17
C LYS A 76 0.73 20.49 15.01
N TRP A 77 -0.05 21.32 14.35
CA TRP A 77 -0.69 20.95 13.09
C TRP A 77 0.29 21.07 11.94
N ILE A 78 0.44 20.02 11.16
CA ILE A 78 1.19 20.02 9.91
C ILE A 78 0.23 19.95 8.74
N THR A 79 0.71 20.43 7.60
CA THR A 79 0.07 20.26 6.30
C THR A 79 0.98 19.36 5.47
N PHE A 80 0.42 18.38 4.76
CA PHE A 80 1.17 17.47 3.90
C PHE A 80 0.35 17.10 2.67
N LYS A 81 1.01 16.60 1.63
CA LYS A 81 0.37 16.10 0.41
C LYS A 81 0.07 14.62 0.51
N ASP A 82 -1.02 14.18 -0.08
CA ASP A 82 -1.28 12.77 -0.35
C ASP A 82 -1.88 12.60 -1.75
N VAL A 83 -2.09 11.36 -2.19
CA VAL A 83 -2.85 11.07 -3.40
C VAL A 83 -4.34 11.31 -3.14
N ASP A 84 -4.96 11.96 -4.11
CA ASP A 84 -6.40 12.16 -4.16
C ASP A 84 -7.07 10.80 -4.42
N ASP A 85 -7.89 10.38 -3.45
CA ASP A 85 -8.61 9.10 -3.46
C ASP A 85 -7.70 7.86 -3.43
N LEU A 86 -7.08 7.64 -2.26
CA LEU A 86 -6.46 6.36 -1.91
C LEU A 86 -7.56 5.29 -1.94
N ASP A 87 -7.36 4.24 -2.75
CA ASP A 87 -8.39 3.22 -3.02
C ASP A 87 -9.66 3.75 -3.73
N LYS A 88 -9.47 4.57 -4.76
CA LYS A 88 -10.51 5.10 -5.66
C LYS A 88 -11.61 4.12 -6.09
N TYR A 89 -11.31 2.83 -6.15
CA TYR A 89 -12.23 1.83 -6.67
C TYR A 89 -12.85 0.92 -5.60
N ASP A 90 -12.34 0.93 -4.36
CA ASP A 90 -12.80 0.08 -3.25
C ASP A 90 -12.91 -1.39 -3.68
N ASP A 91 -11.90 -1.88 -4.42
CA ASP A 91 -11.91 -3.16 -5.14
C ASP A 91 -10.70 -4.05 -4.84
N PHE A 92 -10.06 -3.85 -3.69
CA PHE A 92 -8.85 -4.57 -3.33
C PHE A 92 -9.04 -6.09 -3.35
N ASN A 93 -10.21 -6.60 -2.96
CA ASN A 93 -10.55 -8.01 -3.08
C ASN A 93 -10.73 -8.51 -4.53
N ASP A 94 -11.25 -7.68 -5.43
CA ASP A 94 -11.35 -8.02 -6.86
C ASP A 94 -9.97 -8.08 -7.50
N PHE A 95 -9.12 -7.08 -7.21
CA PHE A 95 -7.71 -7.11 -7.59
C PHE A 95 -6.99 -8.32 -6.98
N GLY A 96 -7.26 -8.63 -5.72
CA GLY A 96 -6.70 -9.78 -5.02
C GLY A 96 -7.01 -11.09 -5.73
N THR A 97 -8.28 -11.30 -6.09
CA THR A 97 -8.72 -12.47 -6.86
C THR A 97 -8.02 -12.55 -8.22
N TYR A 98 -7.98 -11.43 -8.96
CA TYR A 98 -7.23 -11.32 -10.22
C TYR A 98 -5.74 -11.69 -10.06
N PHE A 99 -5.11 -11.21 -9.00
CA PHE A 99 -3.71 -11.50 -8.69
C PHE A 99 -3.51 -12.97 -8.35
N GLU A 100 -4.38 -13.58 -7.52
CA GLU A 100 -4.30 -15.00 -7.16
C GLU A 100 -4.45 -15.91 -8.38
N GLU A 101 -5.35 -15.59 -9.31
CA GLU A 101 -5.55 -16.35 -10.55
C GLU A 101 -4.34 -16.25 -11.48
N LYS A 102 -3.77 -15.05 -11.62
CA LYS A 102 -2.67 -14.79 -12.56
C LYS A 102 -1.30 -15.26 -12.05
N HIS A 103 -1.08 -15.21 -10.74
CA HIS A 103 0.22 -15.44 -10.09
C HIS A 103 0.13 -16.50 -8.99
N SER A 104 -0.67 -17.54 -9.21
CA SER A 104 -0.93 -18.60 -8.23
C SER A 104 0.34 -19.28 -7.69
N ASP A 105 1.42 -19.32 -8.46
CA ASP A 105 2.73 -19.87 -8.07
C ASP A 105 3.49 -19.01 -7.05
N LEU A 106 3.14 -17.73 -6.93
CA LEU A 106 3.79 -16.79 -6.01
C LEU A 106 3.14 -16.75 -4.61
N ILE A 107 2.00 -17.43 -4.43
CA ILE A 107 1.16 -17.29 -3.24
C ILE A 107 1.16 -18.59 -2.45
N VAL A 108 1.47 -18.49 -1.15
CA VAL A 108 1.18 -19.56 -0.21
C VAL A 108 -0.16 -19.27 0.45
N LYS A 109 -1.15 -20.13 0.23
CA LYS A 109 -2.49 -20.01 0.80
C LYS A 109 -2.81 -21.25 1.63
N VAL A 110 -3.03 -21.06 2.93
CA VAL A 110 -3.28 -22.15 3.89
C VAL A 110 -4.63 -21.92 4.57
N PRO A 111 -5.55 -22.90 4.57
CA PRO A 111 -6.83 -22.75 5.26
C PRO A 111 -6.63 -22.70 6.78
N ILE A 112 -7.42 -21.87 7.45
CA ILE A 112 -7.60 -21.83 8.90
C ILE A 112 -9.09 -21.98 9.24
N LEU A 113 -9.47 -22.04 10.51
CA LEU A 113 -10.86 -22.29 10.93
C LEU A 113 -11.88 -21.39 10.20
N LYS A 114 -11.59 -20.08 10.13
CA LYS A 114 -12.39 -19.10 9.39
C LYS A 114 -11.47 -18.27 8.50
N GLY A 115 -11.31 -18.70 7.24
CA GLY A 115 -10.53 -17.99 6.22
C GLY A 115 -9.20 -18.66 5.90
N TYR A 116 -8.22 -17.85 5.48
CA TYR A 116 -6.92 -18.32 5.01
C TYR A 116 -5.79 -17.48 5.59
N ILE A 117 -4.63 -18.13 5.77
CA ILE A 117 -3.35 -17.44 5.80
C ILE A 117 -2.89 -17.28 4.36
N ARG A 118 -2.47 -16.07 3.98
CA ARG A 118 -1.83 -15.80 2.69
C ARG A 118 -0.44 -15.23 2.91
N ILE A 119 0.55 -15.76 2.21
CA ILE A 119 1.91 -15.19 2.17
C ILE A 119 2.18 -14.78 0.73
N ILE A 120 2.44 -13.49 0.53
CA ILE A 120 2.56 -12.90 -0.81
C ILE A 120 3.81 -12.02 -0.86
N PRO A 121 4.66 -12.14 -1.90
CA PRO A 121 5.76 -11.20 -2.13
C PRO A 121 5.25 -9.79 -2.46
N VAL A 122 5.73 -8.77 -1.74
CA VAL A 122 5.28 -7.37 -1.86
C VAL A 122 5.51 -6.84 -3.26
N LYS A 123 6.70 -7.09 -3.82
CA LYS A 123 7.13 -6.53 -5.10
C LYS A 123 6.21 -6.90 -6.27
N PRO A 124 6.00 -8.19 -6.60
CA PRO A 124 5.10 -8.56 -7.69
C PRO A 124 3.65 -8.17 -7.44
N LEU A 125 3.19 -8.15 -6.18
CA LEU A 125 1.85 -7.67 -5.83
C LEU A 125 1.67 -6.19 -6.21
N VAL A 126 2.59 -5.33 -5.76
CA VAL A 126 2.54 -3.89 -6.04
C VAL A 126 2.72 -3.62 -7.54
N ASP A 127 3.62 -4.35 -8.21
CA ASP A 127 3.84 -4.18 -9.65
C ASP A 127 2.60 -4.56 -10.47
N GLU A 128 1.87 -5.60 -10.06
CA GLU A 128 0.62 -5.97 -10.71
C GLU A 128 -0.50 -4.97 -10.39
N ALA A 129 -0.59 -4.50 -9.13
CA ALA A 129 -1.55 -3.47 -8.74
C ALA A 129 -1.36 -2.18 -9.55
N ARG A 130 -0.11 -1.73 -9.75
CA ARG A 130 0.19 -0.58 -10.62
C ARG A 130 -0.34 -0.78 -12.03
N ARG A 131 -0.13 -1.96 -12.62
CA ARG A 131 -0.64 -2.28 -13.98
C ARG A 131 -2.16 -2.29 -14.01
N TYR A 132 -2.78 -2.94 -13.03
CA TYR A 132 -4.23 -3.07 -12.91
C TYR A 132 -4.90 -1.70 -12.81
N TYR A 133 -4.46 -0.87 -11.86
CA TYR A 133 -5.05 0.44 -11.62
C TYR A 133 -4.73 1.48 -12.69
N THR A 134 -3.52 1.46 -13.27
CA THR A 134 -3.21 2.31 -14.43
C THR A 134 -4.12 2.01 -15.62
N LYS A 135 -4.43 0.73 -15.84
CA LYS A 135 -5.35 0.31 -16.90
C LYS A 135 -6.77 0.78 -16.59
N LYS A 136 -7.24 0.57 -15.36
CA LYS A 136 -8.58 0.96 -14.93
C LYS A 136 -8.81 2.48 -14.96
N ASP A 137 -7.80 3.27 -14.60
CA ASP A 137 -7.83 4.73 -14.69
C ASP A 137 -8.02 5.20 -16.15
N LYS A 138 -7.33 4.58 -17.11
CA LYS A 138 -7.50 4.87 -18.55
C LYS A 138 -8.90 4.50 -19.04
N GLU A 139 -9.37 3.30 -18.73
CA GLU A 139 -10.71 2.83 -19.14
C GLU A 139 -11.83 3.68 -18.52
N THR A 140 -11.58 4.31 -17.38
CA THR A 140 -12.54 5.23 -16.75
C THR A 140 -12.50 6.60 -17.43
N ALA A 141 -11.32 7.11 -17.77
CA ALA A 141 -11.16 8.37 -18.51
C ALA A 141 -11.83 8.30 -19.89
N ASP A 142 -11.60 7.21 -20.64
CA ASP A 142 -12.18 6.99 -21.97
C ASP A 142 -13.73 6.87 -21.98
N LYS A 143 -14.36 6.70 -20.81
CA LYS A 143 -15.84 6.66 -20.66
C LYS A 143 -16.45 8.01 -20.29
N VAL A 144 -15.62 8.98 -19.90
CA VAL A 144 -16.03 10.31 -19.47
C VAL A 144 -15.91 11.34 -20.62
N ASP A 145 -15.12 11.01 -21.65
CA ASP A 145 -15.02 11.73 -22.93
C ASP A 145 -16.08 11.27 -23.96
#